data_AF-A0A9Q0MN02-F1
#
_entry.id   AF-A0A9Q0MN02-F1
#
_cell.length_a   1.000
_cell.length_b   1.000
_cell.length_c   1.000
_cell.angle_alpha   90.00
_cell.angle_beta   90.00
_cell.angle_gamma   90.00
#
_symmetry.space_group_name_H-M   'P 1'
#
loop_
_entity.id
_entity.type
_entity.pdbx_description
1 polymer ?
#
loop_
_entity_poly.entity_id
_entity_poly.type
_entity_poly.pdbx_seq_one_letter_code
_entity_poly.pdbx_strand_id
1 'polypeptide(L)'
;MNERRVSFATLFILALKSDRYTHQSSLLKLHVLLLTSGNLFVRLKVECTMSSEANLKKLWESHTLPKAKLPDLKAYLKSVGLPMTGELTAIAKRVEMYMDVKFMDLFVMQDGKKATPFELKPVQLRKIVAQLGMDPTGDKDELHSSLIGHLKSKSKNDAGDGAGKSNSNEPQGVILAKQILEMHSDYPSILSASGINITTDSSVATMRKAYLKLSLLIHPDKLQSAFPDATKAFQCLVNAYERMSQPELFLEEEDDKKKKKVMRSNDGCHRTDIFCPRCKSEWGLPASGVEPYDYNFLMMGLRTYNCALCLFDYGCMTAVHVCPFCKKEFDYHPDDYHRKIKCSNAKCSKHFGFFMFNISERREREYMQEIREKREKILKDKEQLAERERRAQSRQSKTDPHGKEKLFIMNLLDQCPRCGEEMDEDSFDVRFNHLKGCTNKAKIAAYAKRLKEEQEASDAKRKLQEMEEEVQNIQSWEYLGGKTSEMWLLSENQLRKMCESYKLDGTGSKEELIARVVRHRNALDSKRMLTDGGEAGAPPSKKMKITLQDLPKNLESMSLTQLKCVCASFGITPKNTKDRIINQLETLVHGKEQMLQITDGSGKK
;
A
#
# COMPACT_ATOMS: atom_id res chain seq x y z
N MET A 1 -7.16 -77.85 -25.17
CA MET A 1 -6.97 -78.83 -24.07
C MET A 1 -6.22 -78.08 -22.98
N ASN A 2 -6.84 -77.49 -21.95
CA ASN A 2 -7.70 -78.06 -20.92
C ASN A 2 -8.82 -77.06 -20.56
N GLU A 3 -10.06 -77.51 -20.55
CA GLU A 3 -11.18 -76.77 -19.99
C GLU A 3 -11.10 -76.77 -18.46
N ARG A 4 -11.24 -75.60 -17.83
CA ARG A 4 -11.78 -75.50 -16.47
C ARG A 4 -12.96 -74.54 -16.50
N ARG A 5 -14.16 -75.12 -16.59
CA ARG A 5 -15.42 -74.47 -16.27
C ARG A 5 -15.40 -74.12 -14.78
N VAL A 6 -15.41 -72.83 -14.44
CA VAL A 6 -15.78 -72.39 -13.10
C VAL A 6 -17.22 -71.89 -13.17
N SER A 7 -18.05 -72.48 -12.31
CA SER A 7 -19.49 -72.24 -12.21
C SER A 7 -19.81 -70.78 -11.86
N PHE A 8 -20.87 -70.26 -12.48
CA PHE A 8 -21.46 -68.93 -12.27
C PHE A 8 -21.81 -68.62 -10.80
N ALA A 9 -21.89 -69.64 -9.94
CA ALA A 9 -22.23 -69.51 -8.52
C ALA A 9 -21.08 -68.95 -7.65
N THR A 10 -19.81 -69.05 -8.08
CA THR A 10 -18.66 -68.60 -7.27
C THR A 10 -18.37 -67.09 -7.43
N LEU A 11 -18.83 -66.48 -8.53
CA LEU A 11 -18.67 -65.04 -8.79
C LEU A 11 -19.71 -64.17 -8.05
N PHE A 12 -20.82 -64.74 -7.60
CA PHE A 12 -21.89 -64.00 -6.92
C PHE A 12 -21.60 -63.74 -5.42
N ILE A 13 -20.72 -64.53 -4.80
CA ILE A 13 -20.42 -64.45 -3.35
C ILE A 13 -19.30 -63.43 -3.04
N LEU A 14 -18.46 -63.06 -4.00
CA LEU A 14 -17.43 -62.03 -3.81
C LEU A 14 -17.95 -60.59 -4.00
N ALA A 15 -19.14 -60.41 -4.56
CA ALA A 15 -19.74 -59.09 -4.79
C ALA A 15 -20.48 -58.50 -3.56
N LEU A 16 -20.71 -59.30 -2.50
CA LEU A 16 -21.53 -58.89 -1.34
C LEU A 16 -20.72 -58.60 -0.05
N LYS A 17 -19.40 -58.40 -0.13
CA LYS A 17 -18.55 -58.21 1.07
C LYS A 17 -17.64 -56.98 1.09
N SER A 18 -17.96 -55.92 0.35
CA SER A 18 -17.27 -54.63 0.52
C SER A 18 -18.20 -53.45 0.25
N ASP A 19 -19.24 -53.33 1.08
CA ASP A 19 -20.12 -52.16 1.13
C ASP A 19 -20.02 -51.50 2.51
N ARG A 20 -19.18 -50.46 2.63
CA ARG A 20 -19.30 -49.38 3.63
C ARG A 20 -18.63 -48.09 3.11
N TYR A 21 -19.44 -47.04 3.04
CA TYR A 21 -19.15 -45.61 2.88
C TYR A 21 -19.13 -44.96 1.46
N THR A 22 -20.36 -44.70 0.98
CA THR A 22 -20.97 -43.40 0.59
C THR A 22 -20.47 -42.59 -0.63
N HIS A 23 -21.30 -42.63 -1.69
CA HIS A 23 -21.79 -41.56 -2.62
C HIS A 23 -20.78 -40.53 -3.19
N GLN A 24 -20.57 -40.38 -4.51
CA GLN A 24 -21.59 -40.07 -5.54
C GLN A 24 -21.16 -40.48 -6.99
N SER A 25 -22.07 -41.19 -7.66
CA SER A 25 -22.44 -41.19 -9.10
C SER A 25 -21.43 -41.48 -10.24
N SER A 26 -21.56 -42.66 -10.85
CA SER A 26 -22.05 -42.77 -12.24
C SER A 26 -22.62 -44.17 -12.53
N LEU A 27 -23.90 -44.19 -12.89
CA LEU A 27 -24.70 -45.37 -13.23
C LEU A 27 -24.23 -46.01 -14.54
N LEU A 28 -23.80 -47.28 -14.48
CA LEU A 28 -23.78 -48.16 -15.65
C LEU A 28 -25.24 -48.49 -16.04
N LYS A 29 -25.75 -47.86 -17.11
CA LYS A 29 -26.97 -48.33 -17.79
C LYS A 29 -26.59 -49.48 -18.74
N LEU A 30 -26.80 -50.72 -18.31
CA LEU A 30 -26.82 -51.88 -19.20
C LEU A 30 -28.23 -52.01 -19.81
N HIS A 31 -28.38 -51.66 -21.08
CA HIS A 31 -29.60 -51.98 -21.83
C HIS A 31 -29.43 -53.38 -22.45
N VAL A 32 -30.07 -54.38 -21.85
CA VAL A 32 -30.23 -55.71 -22.46
C VAL A 32 -31.57 -55.70 -23.18
N LEU A 33 -31.56 -55.53 -24.50
CA LEU A 33 -32.72 -55.75 -25.35
C LEU A 33 -32.68 -57.20 -25.83
N LEU A 34 -33.59 -58.00 -25.27
CA LEU A 34 -33.99 -59.30 -25.78
C LEU A 34 -34.72 -59.09 -27.11
N LEU A 35 -34.14 -59.58 -28.20
CA LEU A 35 -34.88 -59.86 -29.44
C LEU A 35 -34.69 -61.33 -29.81
N THR A 36 -35.84 -61.95 -29.99
CA THR A 36 -36.08 -63.31 -30.43
C THR A 36 -35.64 -63.53 -31.87
N SER A 37 -35.26 -64.79 -32.16
CA SER A 37 -35.08 -65.41 -33.48
C SER A 37 -33.90 -64.98 -34.36
N GLY A 38 -33.04 -65.96 -34.65
CA GLY A 38 -32.26 -66.04 -35.89
C GLY A 38 -30.88 -65.39 -35.85
N ASN A 39 -29.86 -66.23 -35.62
CA ASN A 39 -28.43 -66.00 -35.90
C ASN A 39 -28.05 -64.67 -36.54
N LEU A 40 -27.58 -63.71 -35.73
CA LEU A 40 -26.61 -62.72 -36.19
C LEU A 40 -25.68 -62.33 -35.05
N PHE A 41 -24.39 -62.54 -35.29
CA PHE A 41 -23.27 -62.24 -34.39
C PHE A 41 -23.33 -60.80 -33.83
N VAL A 42 -23.66 -60.65 -32.55
CA VAL A 42 -23.40 -59.39 -31.83
C VAL A 42 -21.94 -59.40 -31.40
N ARG A 43 -21.08 -58.78 -32.22
CA ARG A 43 -19.71 -58.48 -31.86
C ARG A 43 -19.73 -57.42 -30.75
N LEU A 44 -19.61 -57.86 -29.50
CA LEU A 44 -19.39 -57.01 -28.33
C LEU A 44 -18.15 -56.15 -28.57
N LYS A 45 -18.35 -54.87 -28.92
CA LYS A 45 -17.29 -53.87 -29.01
C LYS A 45 -16.94 -53.39 -27.59
N VAL A 46 -16.43 -54.31 -26.77
CA VAL A 46 -15.85 -54.03 -25.44
C VAL A 46 -14.31 -54.09 -25.50
N GLU A 47 -13.75 -54.49 -26.64
CA GLU A 47 -12.31 -54.46 -26.90
C GLU A 47 -11.94 -53.23 -27.73
N CYS A 48 -11.60 -52.11 -27.08
CA CYS A 48 -10.61 -51.16 -27.64
C CYS A 48 -10.20 -49.98 -26.73
N THR A 49 -10.72 -49.80 -25.52
CA THR A 49 -10.37 -48.61 -24.70
C THR A 49 -9.12 -48.81 -23.83
N MET A 50 -8.92 -50.01 -23.27
CA MET A 50 -7.73 -50.30 -22.45
C MET A 50 -6.44 -50.35 -23.28
N SER A 51 -6.51 -50.85 -24.52
CA SER A 51 -5.34 -50.88 -25.42
C SER A 51 -4.96 -49.50 -25.95
N SER A 52 -5.93 -48.58 -26.11
CA SER A 52 -5.64 -47.21 -26.54
C SER A 52 -5.04 -46.37 -25.40
N GLU A 53 -5.49 -46.53 -24.15
CA GLU A 53 -4.94 -45.79 -23.01
C GLU A 53 -3.49 -46.18 -22.71
N ALA A 54 -3.15 -47.47 -22.77
CA ALA A 54 -1.77 -47.95 -22.58
C ALA A 54 -0.81 -47.43 -23.66
N ASN A 55 -1.27 -47.34 -24.92
CA ASN A 55 -0.48 -46.77 -26.02
C ASN A 55 -0.33 -45.24 -25.88
N LEU A 56 -1.38 -44.54 -25.47
CA LEU A 56 -1.33 -43.10 -25.22
C LEU A 56 -0.44 -42.76 -24.02
N LYS A 57 -0.42 -43.60 -22.97
CA LYS A 57 0.48 -43.46 -21.81
C LYS A 57 1.96 -43.54 -22.24
N LYS A 58 2.33 -44.50 -23.10
CA LYS A 58 3.70 -44.60 -23.65
C LYS A 58 4.09 -43.37 -24.49
N LEU A 59 3.14 -42.83 -25.24
CA LEU A 59 3.34 -41.60 -26.02
C LEU A 59 3.44 -40.34 -25.15
N TRP A 60 2.73 -40.31 -24.01
CA TRP A 60 2.84 -39.26 -23.01
C TRP A 60 4.19 -39.31 -22.27
N GLU A 61 4.62 -40.48 -21.80
CA GLU A 61 5.93 -40.68 -21.16
C GLU A 61 7.11 -40.27 -22.07
N SER A 62 6.94 -40.42 -23.39
CA SER A 62 7.95 -40.04 -24.39
C SER A 62 7.76 -38.63 -24.97
N HIS A 63 6.81 -37.82 -24.46
CA HIS A 63 6.47 -36.50 -24.99
C HIS A 63 6.16 -36.46 -26.50
N THR A 64 5.66 -37.56 -27.08
CA THR A 64 5.33 -37.69 -28.51
C THR A 64 3.84 -37.87 -28.80
N LEU A 65 2.97 -37.41 -27.90
CA LEU A 65 1.50 -37.41 -28.04
C LEU A 65 0.97 -36.84 -29.39
N PRO A 66 1.56 -35.80 -30.01
CA PRO A 66 1.12 -35.32 -31.32
C PRO A 66 1.28 -36.34 -32.46
N LYS A 67 2.05 -37.43 -32.27
CA LYS A 67 2.20 -38.52 -33.25
C LYS A 67 1.03 -39.53 -33.21
N ALA A 68 0.13 -39.44 -32.22
CA ALA A 68 -1.06 -40.28 -32.14
C ALA A 68 -2.09 -39.88 -33.22
N LYS A 69 -2.89 -40.86 -33.67
CA LYS A 69 -3.96 -40.58 -34.64
C LYS A 69 -5.06 -39.74 -33.98
N LEU A 70 -5.51 -38.68 -34.66
CA LEU A 70 -6.58 -37.78 -34.19
C LEU A 70 -7.86 -38.50 -33.71
N PRO A 71 -8.35 -39.57 -34.37
CA PRO A 71 -9.52 -40.31 -33.90
C PRO A 71 -9.32 -40.96 -32.53
N ASP A 72 -8.12 -41.45 -32.23
CA ASP A 72 -7.80 -42.13 -30.97
C ASP A 72 -7.77 -41.12 -29.80
N LEU A 73 -7.20 -39.92 -30.04
CA LEU A 73 -7.21 -38.83 -29.06
C LEU A 73 -8.63 -38.31 -28.79
N LYS A 74 -9.47 -38.19 -29.82
CA LYS A 74 -10.88 -37.80 -29.67
C LYS A 74 -11.70 -38.86 -28.94
N ALA A 75 -11.47 -40.14 -29.23
CA ALA A 75 -12.11 -41.24 -28.53
C ALA A 75 -11.74 -41.26 -27.03
N TYR A 76 -10.47 -40.98 -26.70
CA TYR A 76 -10.02 -40.86 -25.32
C TYR A 76 -10.66 -39.67 -24.60
N LEU A 77 -10.66 -38.46 -25.18
CA LEU A 77 -11.33 -37.30 -24.59
C LEU A 77 -12.83 -37.53 -24.39
N LYS A 78 -13.50 -38.24 -25.32
CA LYS A 78 -14.91 -38.64 -25.18
C LYS A 78 -15.13 -39.56 -23.99
N SER A 79 -14.22 -40.50 -23.75
CA SER A 79 -14.30 -41.42 -22.60
C SER A 79 -14.10 -40.72 -21.26
N VAL A 80 -13.36 -39.61 -21.26
CA VAL A 80 -13.03 -38.79 -20.08
C VAL A 80 -14.03 -37.65 -19.84
N GLY A 81 -14.94 -37.39 -20.79
CA GLY A 81 -15.95 -36.32 -20.66
C GLY A 81 -15.40 -34.91 -20.92
N LEU A 82 -14.29 -34.78 -21.66
CA LEU A 82 -13.69 -33.49 -22.03
C LEU A 82 -14.07 -33.07 -23.47
N PRO A 83 -14.04 -31.76 -23.79
CA PRO A 83 -14.36 -31.26 -25.13
C PRO A 83 -13.44 -31.82 -26.22
N MET A 84 -14.02 -32.29 -27.33
CA MET A 84 -13.30 -32.80 -28.51
C MET A 84 -13.02 -31.73 -29.58
N THR A 85 -13.22 -30.45 -29.25
CA THR A 85 -13.08 -29.32 -30.17
C THR A 85 -11.61 -28.91 -30.31
N GLY A 86 -11.24 -28.49 -31.52
CA GLY A 86 -9.90 -28.00 -31.86
C GLY A 86 -9.14 -28.87 -32.87
N GLU A 87 -7.98 -28.37 -33.30
CA GLU A 87 -7.01 -29.07 -34.15
C GLU A 87 -6.21 -30.12 -33.37
N LEU A 88 -5.41 -30.94 -34.07
CA LEU A 88 -4.63 -32.04 -33.49
C LEU A 88 -3.76 -31.59 -32.31
N THR A 89 -3.15 -30.42 -32.40
CA THR A 89 -2.28 -29.83 -31.37
C THR A 89 -3.04 -29.48 -30.09
N ALA A 90 -4.22 -28.85 -30.21
CA ALA A 90 -5.06 -28.49 -29.07
C ALA A 90 -5.63 -29.74 -28.36
N ILE A 91 -6.04 -30.74 -29.15
CA ILE A 91 -6.54 -32.02 -28.62
C ILE A 91 -5.42 -32.79 -27.92
N ALA A 92 -4.23 -32.86 -28.52
CA ALA A 92 -3.07 -33.50 -27.90
C ALA A 92 -2.69 -32.83 -26.56
N LYS A 93 -2.68 -31.49 -26.51
CA LYS A 93 -2.42 -30.72 -25.29
C LYS A 93 -3.47 -30.96 -24.21
N ARG A 94 -4.74 -31.10 -24.58
CA ARG A 94 -5.83 -31.41 -23.63
C ARG A 94 -5.71 -32.82 -23.06
N VAL A 95 -5.30 -33.79 -23.87
CA VAL A 95 -4.99 -35.16 -23.42
C VAL A 95 -3.77 -35.16 -22.49
N GLU A 96 -2.72 -34.41 -22.85
CA GLU A 96 -1.52 -34.25 -22.02
C GLU A 96 -1.87 -33.70 -20.63
N MET A 97 -2.57 -32.56 -20.58
CA MET A 97 -3.00 -31.95 -19.31
C MET A 97 -3.83 -32.89 -18.43
N TYR A 98 -4.71 -33.70 -19.02
CA TYR A 98 -5.50 -34.67 -18.27
C TYR A 98 -4.64 -35.83 -17.74
N MET A 99 -3.72 -36.33 -18.56
CA MET A 99 -2.77 -37.38 -18.14
C MET A 99 -1.84 -36.87 -17.05
N ASP A 100 -1.41 -35.62 -17.12
CA ASP A 100 -0.61 -34.99 -16.07
C ASP A 100 -1.35 -34.95 -14.73
N VAL A 101 -2.60 -34.52 -14.73
CA VAL A 101 -3.42 -34.49 -13.50
C VAL A 101 -3.63 -35.91 -12.95
N LYS A 102 -3.91 -36.89 -13.82
CA LYS A 102 -4.21 -38.28 -13.44
C LYS A 102 -2.98 -39.04 -12.94
N PHE A 103 -1.83 -38.91 -13.61
CA PHE A 103 -0.63 -39.70 -13.31
C PHE A 103 0.35 -38.98 -12.37
N MET A 104 0.33 -37.65 -12.28
CA MET A 104 1.13 -36.90 -11.32
C MET A 104 0.37 -36.53 -10.04
N ASP A 105 -0.86 -37.06 -9.86
CA ASP A 105 -1.74 -36.83 -8.70
C ASP A 105 -1.85 -35.35 -8.31
N LEU A 106 -2.14 -34.49 -9.30
CA LEU A 106 -2.22 -33.04 -9.09
C LEU A 106 -3.61 -32.65 -8.58
N PHE A 107 -3.68 -32.15 -7.35
CA PHE A 107 -4.92 -31.71 -6.72
C PHE A 107 -4.83 -30.27 -6.20
N VAL A 108 -5.99 -29.63 -6.05
CA VAL A 108 -6.15 -28.34 -5.39
C VAL A 108 -7.03 -28.52 -4.15
N MET A 109 -6.66 -27.84 -3.06
CA MET A 109 -7.45 -27.81 -1.83
C MET A 109 -8.49 -26.71 -1.93
N GLN A 110 -9.77 -27.07 -1.99
CA GLN A 110 -10.87 -26.13 -1.95
C GLN A 110 -11.82 -26.48 -0.81
N ASP A 111 -12.05 -25.54 0.10
CA ASP A 111 -12.98 -25.70 1.25
C ASP A 111 -12.70 -26.98 2.08
N GLY A 112 -11.41 -27.36 2.20
CA GLY A 112 -10.97 -28.55 2.91
C GLY A 112 -11.09 -29.88 2.14
N LYS A 113 -11.51 -29.86 0.87
CA LYS A 113 -11.62 -31.05 0.00
C LYS A 113 -10.58 -31.02 -1.12
N LYS A 114 -10.04 -32.19 -1.44
CA LYS A 114 -9.18 -32.40 -2.62
C LYS A 114 -10.05 -32.43 -3.86
N ALA A 115 -9.83 -31.50 -4.79
CA ALA A 115 -10.49 -31.46 -6.09
C ALA A 115 -9.44 -31.46 -7.20
N THR A 116 -9.71 -32.16 -8.30
CA THR A 116 -8.82 -32.11 -9.47
C THR A 116 -9.06 -30.81 -10.25
N PRO A 117 -8.03 -30.25 -10.94
CA PRO A 117 -8.18 -29.01 -11.72
C PRO A 117 -9.35 -29.00 -12.72
N PHE A 118 -9.73 -30.16 -13.26
CA PHE A 118 -10.82 -30.30 -14.23
C PHE A 118 -12.23 -30.32 -13.61
N GLU A 119 -12.35 -30.58 -12.30
CA GLU A 119 -13.64 -30.58 -11.57
C GLU A 119 -14.05 -29.17 -11.12
N LEU A 120 -13.14 -28.19 -11.21
CA LEU A 120 -13.39 -26.82 -10.80
C LEU A 120 -14.36 -26.10 -11.75
N LYS A 121 -15.36 -25.41 -11.17
CA LYS A 121 -16.22 -24.50 -11.95
C LYS A 121 -15.38 -23.33 -12.48
N PRO A 122 -15.72 -22.73 -13.64
CA PRO A 122 -14.94 -21.63 -14.23
C PRO A 122 -14.68 -20.45 -13.28
N VAL A 123 -15.65 -20.13 -12.41
CA VAL A 123 -15.51 -19.07 -11.39
C VAL A 123 -14.50 -19.46 -10.30
N GLN A 124 -14.49 -20.73 -9.88
CA GLN A 124 -13.56 -21.25 -8.88
C GLN A 124 -12.14 -21.34 -9.45
N LEU A 125 -12.01 -21.78 -10.70
CA LEU A 125 -10.75 -21.84 -11.42
C LEU A 125 -10.10 -20.45 -11.49
N ARG A 126 -10.84 -19.42 -11.91
CA ARG A 126 -10.35 -18.03 -11.93
C ARG A 126 -9.96 -17.51 -10.54
N LYS A 127 -10.76 -17.83 -9.51
CA LYS A 127 -10.47 -17.45 -8.13
C LYS A 127 -9.16 -18.07 -7.63
N ILE A 128 -8.94 -19.35 -7.89
CA ILE A 128 -7.72 -20.07 -7.50
C ILE A 128 -6.50 -19.55 -8.26
N VAL A 129 -6.63 -19.35 -9.58
CA VAL A 129 -5.57 -18.78 -10.41
C VAL A 129 -5.18 -17.37 -9.94
N ALA A 130 -6.15 -16.53 -9.60
CA ALA A 130 -5.91 -15.20 -9.02
C ALA A 130 -5.26 -15.28 -7.62
N GLN A 131 -5.68 -16.21 -6.76
CA GLN A 131 -5.08 -16.43 -5.44
C GLN A 131 -3.61 -16.88 -5.54
N LEU A 132 -3.26 -17.62 -6.59
CA LEU A 132 -1.89 -18.05 -6.88
C LEU A 132 -1.06 -16.96 -7.59
N GLY A 133 -1.61 -15.76 -7.78
CA GLY A 133 -0.91 -14.63 -8.41
C GLY A 133 -0.71 -14.78 -9.92
N MET A 134 -1.50 -15.64 -10.58
CA MET A 134 -1.51 -15.82 -12.03
C MET A 134 -2.65 -15.01 -12.66
N ASP A 135 -2.54 -14.70 -13.96
CA ASP A 135 -3.57 -13.97 -14.71
C ASP A 135 -4.88 -14.78 -14.77
N PRO A 136 -5.99 -14.29 -14.20
CA PRO A 136 -7.28 -14.97 -14.24
C PRO A 136 -8.06 -14.72 -15.54
N THR A 137 -7.50 -13.95 -16.48
CA THR A 137 -8.08 -13.71 -17.80
C THR A 137 -7.58 -14.75 -18.80
N GLY A 138 -8.48 -15.25 -19.66
CA GLY A 138 -8.18 -16.30 -20.63
C GLY A 138 -9.27 -17.36 -20.75
N ASP A 139 -9.12 -18.19 -21.79
CA ASP A 139 -10.04 -19.30 -22.04
C ASP A 139 -9.84 -20.44 -21.03
N LYS A 140 -10.86 -21.31 -20.89
CA LYS A 140 -10.84 -22.40 -19.91
C LYS A 140 -9.60 -23.30 -20.03
N ASP A 141 -9.15 -23.57 -21.25
CA ASP A 141 -7.95 -24.38 -21.50
C ASP A 141 -6.64 -23.66 -21.15
N GLU A 142 -6.59 -22.32 -21.26
CA GLU A 142 -5.44 -21.50 -20.86
C GLU A 142 -5.33 -21.45 -19.34
N LEU A 143 -6.46 -21.28 -18.65
CA LEU A 143 -6.52 -21.31 -17.19
C LEU A 143 -6.12 -22.68 -16.63
N HIS A 144 -6.58 -23.78 -17.26
CA HIS A 144 -6.12 -25.13 -16.89
C HIS A 144 -4.63 -25.33 -17.18
N SER A 145 -4.13 -24.86 -18.32
CA SER A 145 -2.71 -24.96 -18.67
C SER A 145 -1.83 -24.26 -17.64
N SER A 146 -2.20 -23.04 -17.23
CA SER A 146 -1.49 -22.24 -16.24
C SER A 146 -1.53 -22.90 -14.84
N LEU A 147 -2.71 -23.37 -14.41
CA LEU A 147 -2.85 -24.04 -13.11
C LEU A 147 -2.07 -25.35 -13.05
N ILE A 148 -2.19 -26.21 -14.06
CA ILE A 148 -1.48 -27.50 -14.12
C ILE A 148 0.03 -27.27 -14.23
N GLY A 149 0.48 -26.28 -15.00
CA GLY A 149 1.88 -25.88 -15.08
C GLY A 149 2.45 -25.45 -13.72
N HIS A 150 1.69 -24.66 -12.96
CA HIS A 150 2.09 -24.25 -11.60
C HIS A 150 2.14 -25.45 -10.64
N LEU A 151 1.15 -26.34 -10.67
CA LEU A 151 1.12 -27.55 -9.84
C LEU A 151 2.27 -28.51 -10.17
N LYS A 152 2.63 -28.66 -11.45
CA LYS A 152 3.82 -29.42 -11.88
C LYS A 152 5.12 -28.80 -11.38
N SER A 153 5.26 -27.47 -11.46
CA SER A 153 6.45 -26.78 -10.95
C SER A 153 6.60 -26.96 -9.43
N LYS A 154 5.48 -26.93 -8.70
CA LYS A 154 5.47 -27.19 -7.26
C LYS A 154 5.85 -28.63 -6.94
N SER A 155 5.26 -29.61 -7.64
CA SER A 155 5.58 -31.03 -7.48
C SER A 155 7.04 -31.36 -7.81
N LYS A 156 7.65 -30.69 -8.80
CA LYS A 156 9.09 -30.83 -9.11
C LYS A 156 10.00 -30.19 -8.07
N ASN A 157 9.59 -29.07 -7.48
CA ASN A 157 10.38 -28.41 -6.43
C ASN A 157 10.32 -29.15 -5.09
N ASP A 158 9.26 -29.94 -4.82
CA ASP A 158 9.16 -30.80 -3.62
C ASP A 158 10.05 -32.07 -3.71
N ALA A 159 10.63 -32.41 -4.87
CA ALA A 159 11.45 -33.61 -5.09
C ALA A 159 12.95 -33.33 -5.19
N GLY A 160 13.39 -32.08 -5.01
CA GLY A 160 14.76 -31.67 -5.26
C GLY A 160 15.24 -30.57 -4.32
N ASP A 161 15.18 -30.82 -3.01
CA ASP A 161 16.08 -30.13 -2.08
C ASP A 161 16.43 -31.03 -0.90
N GLY A 162 17.58 -31.69 -1.02
CA GLY A 162 18.17 -32.52 0.00
C GLY A 162 19.30 -31.77 0.68
N ALA A 163 18.96 -30.86 1.61
CA ALA A 163 19.83 -30.45 2.72
C ALA A 163 19.01 -29.68 3.77
N GLY A 164 18.51 -30.39 4.78
CA GLY A 164 17.91 -29.77 5.98
C GLY A 164 16.56 -30.34 6.37
N LYS A 165 16.51 -31.61 6.79
CA LYS A 165 15.40 -32.09 7.62
C LYS A 165 15.45 -31.36 8.97
N SER A 166 14.68 -30.29 9.13
CA SER A 166 14.16 -29.90 10.43
C SER A 166 12.74 -30.44 10.56
N ASN A 167 12.61 -31.46 11.40
CA ASN A 167 11.33 -31.81 12.01
C ASN A 167 10.87 -30.62 12.84
N SER A 168 9.89 -29.86 12.37
CA SER A 168 9.02 -29.11 13.28
C SER A 168 7.72 -28.72 12.60
N ASN A 169 6.63 -28.95 13.32
CA ASN A 169 5.27 -28.47 13.05
C ASN A 169 5.20 -26.93 13.29
N GLU A 170 6.28 -26.20 12.96
CA GLU A 170 6.47 -24.79 13.31
C GLU A 170 5.80 -23.87 12.28
N PRO A 171 5.15 -22.78 12.73
CA PRO A 171 4.58 -21.78 11.84
C PRO A 171 5.66 -21.20 10.93
N GLN A 172 5.33 -20.96 9.65
CA GLN A 172 6.24 -20.36 8.66
C GLN A 172 6.92 -19.07 9.16
N GLY A 173 6.23 -18.28 9.99
CA GLY A 173 6.79 -17.07 10.61
C GLY A 173 7.95 -17.34 11.58
N VAL A 174 7.95 -18.51 12.26
CA VAL A 174 9.03 -18.91 13.18
C VAL A 174 10.29 -19.32 12.41
N ILE A 175 10.13 -20.01 11.28
CA ILE A 175 11.24 -20.38 10.40
C ILE A 175 11.93 -19.12 9.85
N LEU A 176 11.12 -18.17 9.36
CA LEU A 176 11.63 -16.88 8.86
C LEU A 176 12.29 -16.05 9.97
N ALA A 177 11.71 -16.02 11.18
CA ALA A 177 12.30 -15.29 12.31
C ALA A 177 13.66 -15.85 12.72
N LYS A 178 13.83 -17.18 12.72
CA LYS A 178 15.13 -17.83 12.97
C LYS A 178 16.16 -17.48 11.88
N GLN A 179 15.77 -17.54 10.61
CA GLN A 179 16.64 -17.15 9.48
C GLN A 179 17.09 -15.68 9.58
N ILE A 180 16.20 -14.77 9.98
CA ILE A 180 16.53 -13.35 10.14
C ILE A 180 17.56 -13.12 11.26
N LEU A 181 17.45 -13.86 12.36
CA LEU A 181 18.42 -13.79 13.46
C LEU A 181 19.79 -14.36 13.08
N GLU A 182 19.83 -15.40 12.25
CA GLU A 182 21.08 -15.93 11.70
C GLU A 182 21.78 -14.91 10.78
N MET A 183 21.02 -14.18 9.96
CA MET A 183 21.52 -13.19 9.00
C MET A 183 21.66 -11.77 9.57
N HIS A 184 21.69 -11.59 10.90
CA HIS A 184 21.62 -10.29 11.60
C HIS A 184 22.54 -9.16 11.09
N SER A 185 23.63 -9.47 10.39
CA SER A 185 24.60 -8.51 9.82
C SER A 185 24.47 -8.29 8.30
N ASP A 186 23.72 -9.14 7.59
CA ASP A 186 23.54 -9.07 6.13
C ASP A 186 22.15 -8.49 5.78
N TYR A 187 22.06 -7.16 5.82
CA TYR A 187 20.80 -6.44 5.65
C TYR A 187 20.09 -6.72 4.30
N PRO A 188 20.78 -6.75 3.13
CA PRO A 188 20.15 -7.13 1.86
C PRO A 188 19.54 -8.53 1.88
N SER A 189 20.21 -9.49 2.50
CA SER A 189 19.70 -10.87 2.61
C SER A 189 18.49 -10.98 3.53
N ILE A 190 18.48 -10.23 4.64
CA ILE A 190 17.30 -10.15 5.53
C ILE A 190 16.05 -9.71 4.77
N LEU A 191 16.13 -8.62 3.99
CA LEU A 191 14.98 -8.14 3.22
C LEU A 191 14.64 -9.06 2.04
N SER A 192 15.64 -9.72 1.48
CA SER A 192 15.46 -10.69 0.39
C SER A 192 14.72 -11.95 0.82
N ALA A 193 14.71 -12.28 2.12
CA ALA A 193 13.93 -13.39 2.69
C ALA A 193 12.41 -13.27 2.42
N SER A 194 11.93 -12.09 2.01
CA SER A 194 10.55 -11.87 1.56
C SER A 194 10.20 -12.58 0.24
N GLY A 195 11.20 -13.12 -0.47
CA GLY A 195 11.10 -13.67 -1.83
C GLY A 195 11.23 -12.61 -2.93
N ILE A 196 11.58 -11.36 -2.57
CA ILE A 196 11.90 -10.28 -3.50
C ILE A 196 13.41 -10.08 -3.41
N ASN A 197 14.14 -10.23 -4.51
CA ASN A 197 15.59 -9.98 -4.50
C ASN A 197 15.87 -8.50 -4.27
N ILE A 198 16.41 -8.16 -3.11
CA ILE A 198 16.74 -6.79 -2.71
C ILE A 198 18.25 -6.64 -2.60
N THR A 199 18.75 -5.61 -3.25
CA THR A 199 20.14 -5.15 -3.17
C THR A 199 20.18 -3.73 -2.61
N THR A 200 21.38 -3.23 -2.27
CA THR A 200 21.61 -1.84 -1.83
C THR A 200 21.06 -0.80 -2.81
N ASP A 201 21.01 -1.13 -4.10
CA ASP A 201 20.56 -0.24 -5.18
C ASP A 201 19.07 -0.41 -5.54
N SER A 202 18.32 -1.21 -4.78
CA SER A 202 16.88 -1.35 -4.98
C SER A 202 16.14 -0.08 -4.56
N SER A 203 14.96 0.20 -5.13
CA SER A 203 14.19 1.39 -4.71
C SER A 203 13.69 1.23 -3.27
N VAL A 204 13.61 2.34 -2.52
CA VAL A 204 13.06 2.36 -1.16
C VAL A 204 11.63 1.80 -1.12
N ALA A 205 10.83 2.06 -2.15
CA ALA A 205 9.49 1.48 -2.27
C ALA A 205 9.51 -0.06 -2.33
N THR A 206 10.48 -0.64 -3.06
CA THR A 206 10.66 -2.11 -3.13
C THR A 206 11.12 -2.67 -1.79
N MET A 207 12.05 -1.99 -1.12
CA MET A 207 12.50 -2.35 0.23
C MET A 207 11.35 -2.32 1.23
N ARG A 208 10.52 -1.27 1.18
CA ARG A 208 9.34 -1.10 2.04
C ARG A 208 8.33 -2.21 1.83
N LYS A 209 8.10 -2.63 0.58
CA LYS A 209 7.19 -3.73 0.25
C LYS A 209 7.66 -5.06 0.84
N ALA A 210 8.96 -5.36 0.75
CA ALA A 210 9.53 -6.55 1.39
C ALA A 210 9.46 -6.50 2.91
N TYR A 211 9.81 -5.34 3.50
CA TYR A 211 9.69 -5.10 4.93
C TYR A 211 8.26 -5.33 5.43
N LEU A 212 7.24 -4.74 4.78
CA LEU A 212 5.84 -4.92 5.16
C LEU A 212 5.37 -6.37 5.02
N LYS A 213 5.83 -7.08 3.99
CA LYS A 213 5.50 -8.51 3.81
C LYS A 213 6.11 -9.36 4.93
N LEU A 214 7.35 -9.10 5.31
CA LEU A 214 8.03 -9.81 6.39
C LEU A 214 7.44 -9.44 7.76
N SER A 215 7.19 -8.15 8.02
CA SER A 215 6.66 -7.67 9.31
C SER A 215 5.30 -8.28 9.63
N LEU A 216 4.45 -8.52 8.64
CA LEU A 216 3.15 -9.20 8.83
C LEU A 216 3.28 -10.67 9.23
N LEU A 217 4.39 -11.33 8.86
CA LEU A 217 4.69 -12.73 9.16
C LEU A 217 5.45 -12.88 10.48
N ILE A 218 6.34 -11.93 10.81
CA ILE A 218 7.19 -11.99 12.00
C ILE A 218 6.76 -11.06 13.14
N HIS A 219 5.58 -10.45 13.04
CA HIS A 219 5.09 -9.52 14.07
C HIS A 219 5.06 -10.19 15.45
N PRO A 220 5.60 -9.56 16.51
CA PRO A 220 5.68 -10.16 17.84
C PRO A 220 4.30 -10.59 18.35
N ASP A 221 3.26 -9.79 18.14
CA ASP A 221 1.87 -10.12 18.56
C ASP A 221 1.36 -11.48 18.02
N LYS A 222 1.81 -11.91 16.83
CA LYS A 222 1.39 -13.18 16.24
C LYS A 222 2.27 -14.37 16.63
N LEU A 223 3.55 -14.11 16.91
CA LEU A 223 4.56 -15.15 17.09
C LEU A 223 5.05 -15.27 18.53
N GLN A 224 4.75 -14.34 19.43
CA GLN A 224 5.28 -14.33 20.80
C GLN A 224 4.83 -15.56 21.61
N SER A 225 3.70 -16.17 21.27
CA SER A 225 3.25 -17.44 21.86
C SER A 225 4.01 -18.67 21.36
N ALA A 226 4.59 -18.62 20.15
CA ALA A 226 5.28 -19.73 19.49
C ALA A 226 6.81 -19.56 19.44
N PHE A 227 7.32 -18.33 19.58
CA PHE A 227 8.73 -17.99 19.47
C PHE A 227 9.07 -16.80 20.39
N PRO A 228 9.82 -17.02 21.49
CA PRO A 228 10.10 -15.98 22.49
C PRO A 228 11.02 -14.86 21.97
N ASP A 229 11.87 -15.14 20.98
CA ASP A 229 12.77 -14.16 20.36
C ASP A 229 12.13 -13.41 19.17
N ALA A 230 10.80 -13.48 19.00
CA ALA A 230 10.09 -12.80 17.91
C ALA A 230 10.35 -11.28 17.89
N THR A 231 10.42 -10.66 19.07
CA THR A 231 10.74 -9.23 19.21
C THR A 231 12.14 -8.90 18.70
N LYS A 232 13.13 -9.76 18.97
CA LYS A 232 14.52 -9.55 18.50
C LYS A 232 14.61 -9.71 16.98
N ALA A 233 13.96 -10.74 16.43
CA ALA A 233 13.89 -10.93 14.98
C ALA A 233 13.22 -9.74 14.29
N PHE A 234 12.14 -9.22 14.88
CA PHE A 234 11.46 -8.02 14.39
C PHE A 234 12.37 -6.79 14.45
N GLN A 235 13.12 -6.59 15.54
CA GLN A 235 14.10 -5.50 15.66
C GLN A 235 15.22 -5.61 14.62
N CYS A 236 15.74 -6.81 14.34
CA CYS A 236 16.71 -7.05 13.27
C CYS A 236 16.14 -6.68 11.89
N LEU A 237 14.88 -7.04 11.61
CA LEU A 237 14.20 -6.66 10.37
C LEU A 237 14.04 -5.12 10.24
N VAL A 238 13.63 -4.44 11.31
CA VAL A 238 13.49 -2.98 11.33
C VAL A 238 14.84 -2.31 11.07
N ASN A 239 15.90 -2.75 11.76
CA ASN A 239 17.26 -2.21 11.59
C ASN A 239 17.78 -2.42 10.16
N ALA A 240 17.54 -3.59 9.56
CA ALA A 240 17.90 -3.86 8.16
C ALA A 240 17.20 -2.90 7.18
N TYR A 241 15.90 -2.65 7.39
CA TYR A 241 15.14 -1.71 6.58
C TYR A 241 15.61 -0.25 6.75
N GLU A 242 15.82 0.21 7.99
CA GLU A 242 16.28 1.58 8.27
C GLU A 242 17.65 1.84 7.64
N ARG A 243 18.62 0.93 7.84
CA ARG A 243 19.97 1.08 7.27
C ARG A 243 20.02 1.08 5.75
N MET A 244 19.12 0.33 5.10
CA MET A 244 19.08 0.27 3.63
C MET A 244 18.27 1.38 2.99
N SER A 245 17.17 1.79 3.63
CA SER A 245 16.32 2.87 3.15
C SER A 245 16.99 4.23 3.36
N GLN A 246 17.71 4.42 4.47
CA GLN A 246 18.35 5.68 4.86
C GLN A 246 19.83 5.51 5.27
N PRO A 247 20.72 4.97 4.42
CA PRO A 247 22.15 4.82 4.70
C PRO A 247 22.83 6.11 5.16
N GLU A 248 22.38 7.28 4.70
CA GLU A 248 22.93 8.58 5.09
C GLU A 248 22.87 8.82 6.60
N LEU A 249 21.80 8.38 7.29
CA LEU A 249 21.67 8.53 8.74
C LEU A 249 22.70 7.72 9.54
N PHE A 250 23.28 6.68 8.94
CA PHE A 250 24.23 5.78 9.57
C PHE A 250 25.67 5.99 9.07
N LEU A 251 25.86 6.78 8.02
CA LEU A 251 27.18 7.20 7.52
C LEU A 251 27.71 8.44 8.25
N GLU A 252 26.88 9.14 9.02
CA GLU A 252 27.30 10.31 9.81
C GLU A 252 28.17 9.97 11.03
N GLU A 253 28.45 8.69 11.32
CA GLU A 253 29.35 8.30 12.42
C GLU A 253 30.84 8.20 12.03
N GLU A 254 31.20 8.14 10.73
CA GLU A 254 32.61 7.87 10.34
C GLU A 254 33.33 8.97 9.54
N ASP A 255 32.65 9.92 8.88
CA ASP A 255 33.31 10.89 7.98
C ASP A 255 32.98 12.36 8.28
N ASP A 256 33.42 12.84 9.44
CA ASP A 256 33.33 14.26 9.85
C ASP A 256 34.48 15.15 9.31
N LYS A 257 35.10 14.78 8.18
CA LYS A 257 36.16 15.59 7.56
C LYS A 257 35.73 16.15 6.21
N LYS A 258 35.28 17.43 6.26
CA LYS A 258 35.07 18.35 5.13
C LYS A 258 33.91 17.98 4.19
N LYS A 259 32.69 18.34 4.59
CA LYS A 259 31.56 18.54 3.65
C LYS A 259 31.88 19.73 2.71
N LYS A 260 32.67 19.49 1.65
CA LYS A 260 32.58 20.31 0.43
C LYS A 260 31.13 20.22 -0.03
N LYS A 261 30.53 21.33 -0.47
CA LYS A 261 29.19 21.35 -1.07
C LYS A 261 29.24 20.49 -2.33
N VAL A 262 28.98 19.18 -2.20
CA VAL A 262 28.98 18.24 -3.32
C VAL A 262 27.79 18.65 -4.19
N MET A 263 28.07 19.39 -5.25
CA MET A 263 27.06 19.64 -6.27
C MET A 263 26.75 18.29 -6.92
N ARG A 264 25.49 17.86 -6.79
CA ARG A 264 24.98 16.67 -7.46
C ARG A 264 25.24 16.79 -8.96
N SER A 265 25.96 15.81 -9.52
CA SER A 265 26.13 15.71 -10.97
C SER A 265 24.95 14.96 -11.59
N ASN A 266 24.59 15.30 -12.83
CA ASN A 266 23.62 14.55 -13.63
C ASN A 266 24.25 13.33 -14.34
N ASP A 267 25.44 12.90 -13.90
CA ASP A 267 26.15 11.79 -14.54
C ASP A 267 25.45 10.45 -14.28
N GLY A 268 25.00 9.79 -15.36
CA GLY A 268 24.14 8.61 -15.30
C GLY A 268 22.71 8.88 -14.79
N CYS A 269 22.26 10.14 -14.81
CA CYS A 269 20.91 10.54 -14.43
C CYS A 269 20.04 10.75 -15.67
N HIS A 270 18.81 10.25 -15.62
CA HIS A 270 17.85 10.34 -16.73
C HIS A 270 16.54 10.96 -16.26
N ARG A 271 15.90 11.72 -17.15
CA ARG A 271 14.53 12.17 -16.93
C ARG A 271 13.62 10.96 -17.12
N THR A 272 12.93 10.57 -16.07
CA THR A 272 11.91 9.50 -16.16
C THR A 272 10.63 10.09 -16.72
N ASP A 273 9.93 9.33 -17.57
CA ASP A 273 8.60 9.73 -18.01
C ASP A 273 7.62 9.45 -16.86
N ILE A 274 6.73 10.40 -16.64
CA ILE A 274 5.84 10.43 -15.48
C ILE A 274 4.41 10.39 -16.00
N PHE A 275 3.56 9.56 -15.39
CA PHE A 275 2.17 9.39 -15.80
C PHE A 275 1.20 9.58 -14.63
N CYS A 276 0.01 10.09 -14.94
CA CYS A 276 -1.09 10.17 -13.99
C CYS A 276 -1.46 8.78 -13.46
N PRO A 277 -1.53 8.56 -12.13
CA PRO A 277 -1.99 7.30 -11.56
C PRO A 277 -3.42 6.90 -11.97
N ARG A 278 -4.29 7.88 -12.28
CA ARG A 278 -5.72 7.66 -12.58
C ARG A 278 -5.98 7.44 -14.07
N CYS A 279 -5.60 8.38 -14.92
CA CYS A 279 -5.89 8.32 -16.36
C CYS A 279 -4.69 7.89 -17.22
N LYS A 280 -3.51 7.66 -16.61
CA LYS A 280 -2.27 7.26 -17.29
C LYS A 280 -1.77 8.21 -18.38
N SER A 281 -2.25 9.46 -18.38
CA SER A 281 -1.74 10.51 -19.26
C SER A 281 -0.33 10.93 -18.84
N GLU A 282 0.53 11.21 -19.80
CA GLU A 282 1.87 11.71 -19.54
C GLU A 282 1.85 13.11 -18.89
N TRP A 283 2.74 13.32 -17.92
CA TRP A 283 2.92 14.54 -17.14
C TRP A 283 4.29 15.16 -17.42
N GLY A 284 4.41 16.46 -17.10
CA GLY A 284 5.68 17.18 -17.30
C GLY A 284 5.96 17.52 -18.76
N LEU A 285 4.98 17.42 -19.66
CA LEU A 285 5.13 17.92 -21.02
C LEU A 285 5.09 19.46 -21.01
N PRO A 286 5.88 20.15 -21.85
CA PRO A 286 5.79 21.61 -21.98
C PRO A 286 4.36 22.09 -22.33
N ALA A 287 3.61 21.27 -23.07
CA ALA A 287 2.20 21.51 -23.40
C ALA A 287 1.29 21.59 -22.16
N SER A 288 1.70 21.02 -21.03
CA SER A 288 0.97 21.08 -19.77
C SER A 288 1.26 22.37 -18.98
N GLY A 289 2.08 23.29 -19.52
CA GLY A 289 2.39 24.58 -18.89
C GLY A 289 3.30 24.48 -17.66
N VAL A 290 3.96 23.33 -17.46
CA VAL A 290 4.90 23.08 -16.37
C VAL A 290 6.32 23.33 -16.84
N GLU A 291 7.09 24.01 -16.00
CA GLU A 291 8.47 24.34 -16.28
C GLU A 291 9.36 23.10 -16.06
N PRO A 292 10.49 22.94 -16.77
CA PRO A 292 11.31 21.74 -16.66
C PRO A 292 11.76 21.43 -15.23
N TYR A 293 12.04 22.46 -14.43
CA TYR A 293 12.46 22.30 -13.04
C TYR A 293 11.33 21.89 -12.09
N ASP A 294 10.06 22.00 -12.48
CA ASP A 294 8.94 21.48 -11.68
C ASP A 294 9.04 19.96 -11.51
N TYR A 295 9.77 19.29 -12.41
CA TYR A 295 10.17 17.90 -12.23
C TYR A 295 10.87 17.68 -10.89
N ASN A 296 11.84 18.52 -10.53
CA ASN A 296 12.60 18.37 -9.28
C ASN A 296 11.66 18.37 -8.06
N PHE A 297 10.70 19.29 -8.05
CA PHE A 297 9.76 19.44 -6.93
C PHE A 297 8.75 18.30 -6.82
N LEU A 298 8.33 17.74 -7.96
CA LEU A 298 7.53 16.51 -8.01
C LEU A 298 8.33 15.33 -7.48
N MET A 299 9.57 15.17 -7.93
CA MET A 299 10.42 14.07 -7.49
C MET A 299 10.71 14.12 -5.98
N MET A 300 10.85 15.32 -5.40
CA MET A 300 11.03 15.50 -3.95
C MET A 300 9.72 15.44 -3.15
N GLY A 301 8.56 15.25 -3.78
CA GLY A 301 7.28 15.18 -3.08
C GLY A 301 6.86 16.48 -2.39
N LEU A 302 7.37 17.63 -2.83
CA LEU A 302 7.08 18.93 -2.19
C LEU A 302 5.70 19.47 -2.54
N ARG A 303 5.16 19.06 -3.69
CA ARG A 303 3.91 19.56 -4.24
C ARG A 303 3.01 18.41 -4.70
N THR A 304 1.71 18.57 -4.46
CA THR A 304 0.67 17.76 -5.09
C THR A 304 0.45 18.25 -6.53
N TYR A 305 0.54 17.34 -7.49
CA TYR A 305 0.30 17.62 -8.90
C TYR A 305 -1.06 17.11 -9.30
N ASN A 306 -1.85 17.98 -9.92
CA ASN A 306 -3.20 17.67 -10.35
C ASN A 306 -3.22 17.35 -11.84
N CYS A 307 -3.93 16.30 -12.24
CA CYS A 307 -4.07 15.99 -13.66
C CYS A 307 -5.08 16.92 -14.32
N ALA A 308 -4.68 17.61 -15.39
CA ALA A 308 -5.58 18.41 -16.22
C ALA A 308 -6.70 17.57 -16.86
N LEU A 309 -6.41 16.34 -17.29
CA LEU A 309 -7.41 15.44 -17.90
C LEU A 309 -8.38 14.83 -16.87
N CYS A 310 -7.98 14.72 -15.60
CA CYS A 310 -8.89 14.31 -14.52
C CYS A 310 -9.64 15.51 -13.91
N LEU A 311 -9.74 16.64 -14.63
CA LEU A 311 -10.44 17.85 -14.19
C LEU A 311 -9.98 18.39 -12.84
N PHE A 312 -8.71 18.20 -12.48
CA PHE A 312 -8.15 18.61 -11.18
C PHE A 312 -8.76 17.93 -9.94
N ASP A 313 -9.66 16.95 -10.11
CA ASP A 313 -10.25 16.19 -9.00
C ASP A 313 -9.24 15.26 -8.30
N TYR A 314 -8.15 14.96 -9.00
CA TYR A 314 -7.12 14.05 -8.52
C TYR A 314 -5.76 14.75 -8.50
N GLY A 315 -5.20 14.83 -7.30
CA GLY A 315 -3.85 15.28 -7.02
C GLY A 315 -3.06 14.18 -6.32
N CYS A 316 -1.79 14.01 -6.68
CA CYS A 316 -0.90 13.08 -5.99
C CYS A 316 0.49 13.69 -5.76
N MET A 317 1.17 13.23 -4.70
CA MET A 317 2.55 13.63 -4.38
C MET A 317 3.58 12.82 -5.15
N THR A 318 3.24 11.59 -5.51
CA THR A 318 4.05 10.70 -6.35
C THR A 318 3.23 10.30 -7.56
N ALA A 319 3.90 9.96 -8.65
CA ALA A 319 3.25 9.59 -9.90
C ALA A 319 3.70 8.21 -10.35
N VAL A 320 3.21 7.74 -11.50
CA VAL A 320 3.67 6.48 -12.09
C VAL A 320 4.92 6.78 -12.89
N HIS A 321 6.05 6.15 -12.53
CA HIS A 321 7.34 6.35 -13.19
C HIS A 321 7.68 5.16 -14.09
N VAL A 322 8.32 5.43 -15.23
CA VAL A 322 8.82 4.39 -16.13
C VAL A 322 10.33 4.41 -16.27
N CYS A 323 10.92 3.23 -16.39
CA CYS A 323 12.36 3.09 -16.58
C CYS A 323 12.78 3.74 -17.91
N PRO A 324 13.84 4.58 -17.94
CA PRO A 324 14.27 5.26 -19.16
C PRO A 324 14.76 4.29 -20.25
N PHE A 325 15.19 3.08 -19.86
CA PHE A 325 15.76 2.10 -20.78
C PHE A 325 14.77 1.04 -21.27
N CYS A 326 13.92 0.52 -20.39
CA CYS A 326 12.99 -0.57 -20.74
C CYS A 326 11.51 -0.16 -20.72
N LYS A 327 11.22 1.10 -20.35
CA LYS A 327 9.87 1.69 -20.29
C LYS A 327 8.86 0.96 -19.39
N LYS A 328 9.33 0.03 -18.55
CA LYS A 328 8.48 -0.65 -17.56
C LYS A 328 8.20 0.29 -16.39
N GLU A 329 6.94 0.27 -15.91
CA GLU A 329 6.53 0.96 -14.69
C GLU A 329 7.30 0.44 -13.46
N PHE A 330 7.62 1.33 -12.53
CA PHE A 330 8.20 0.98 -11.25
C PHE A 330 7.68 1.88 -10.12
N ASP A 331 7.73 1.36 -8.89
CA ASP A 331 7.31 2.08 -7.69
C ASP A 331 8.42 3.04 -7.25
N TYR A 332 8.15 4.34 -7.34
CA TYR A 332 9.06 5.43 -6.97
C TYR A 332 8.77 5.95 -5.56
N HIS A 333 9.81 6.29 -4.81
CA HIS A 333 9.73 7.02 -3.54
C HIS A 333 10.54 8.32 -3.60
N PRO A 334 10.09 9.44 -3.01
CA PRO A 334 10.85 10.70 -3.01
C PRO A 334 12.28 10.59 -2.48
N ASP A 335 12.52 9.75 -1.47
CA ASP A 335 13.86 9.48 -0.93
C ASP A 335 14.83 8.85 -1.96
N ASP A 336 14.30 8.22 -3.02
CA ASP A 336 15.13 7.70 -4.11
C ASP A 336 15.67 8.83 -5.01
N TYR A 337 15.16 10.07 -4.91
CA TYR A 337 15.49 11.16 -5.83
C TYR A 337 16.99 11.42 -5.91
N HIS A 338 17.70 11.34 -4.79
CA HIS A 338 19.13 11.63 -4.70
C HIS A 338 20.02 10.40 -4.96
N ARG A 339 19.43 9.23 -5.25
CA ARG A 339 20.14 7.97 -5.44
C ARG A 339 20.06 7.46 -6.87
N LYS A 340 20.97 6.53 -7.18
CA LYS A 340 20.89 5.70 -8.38
C LYS A 340 20.16 4.42 -8.00
N ILE A 341 19.09 4.10 -8.72
CA ILE A 341 18.32 2.89 -8.51
C ILE A 341 18.56 1.89 -9.64
N LYS A 342 18.49 0.60 -9.31
CA LYS A 342 18.46 -0.48 -10.28
C LYS A 342 17.04 -0.69 -10.79
N CYS A 343 16.89 -0.89 -12.09
CA CYS A 343 15.58 -1.22 -12.65
C CYS A 343 15.03 -2.53 -12.04
N SER A 344 13.78 -2.51 -11.59
CA SER A 344 13.09 -3.67 -11.00
C SER A 344 12.71 -4.75 -12.02
N ASN A 345 12.92 -4.51 -13.32
CA ASN A 345 12.58 -5.46 -14.36
C ASN A 345 13.67 -6.54 -14.47
N ALA A 346 13.31 -7.82 -14.37
CA ALA A 346 14.26 -8.93 -14.52
C ALA A 346 15.03 -8.90 -15.86
N LYS A 347 14.44 -8.32 -16.91
CA LYS A 347 15.07 -8.16 -18.24
C LYS A 347 15.96 -6.91 -18.36
N CYS A 348 16.01 -6.05 -17.34
CA CYS A 348 16.78 -4.81 -17.34
C CYS A 348 17.64 -4.72 -16.08
N SER A 349 18.95 -4.83 -16.23
CA SER A 349 19.92 -4.74 -15.13
C SER A 349 20.57 -3.37 -14.99
N LYS A 350 20.06 -2.35 -15.70
CA LYS A 350 20.65 -1.01 -15.72
C LYS A 350 20.34 -0.21 -14.46
N HIS A 351 21.32 0.60 -14.05
CA HIS A 351 21.18 1.59 -12.99
C HIS A 351 20.96 2.97 -13.61
N PHE A 352 20.12 3.79 -12.98
CA PHE A 352 19.94 5.18 -13.37
C PHE A 352 19.64 6.03 -12.14
N GLY A 353 20.13 7.27 -12.16
CA GLY A 353 19.67 8.32 -11.26
C GLY A 353 18.53 9.11 -11.90
N PHE A 354 17.91 9.97 -11.10
CA PHE A 354 16.91 10.92 -11.58
C PHE A 354 17.56 12.22 -12.03
N PHE A 355 17.11 12.79 -13.14
CA PHE A 355 17.67 14.04 -13.64
C PHE A 355 17.31 15.22 -12.74
N MET A 356 18.29 16.05 -12.38
CA MET A 356 18.08 17.29 -11.64
C MET A 356 18.23 18.47 -12.60
N PHE A 357 17.14 19.21 -12.82
CA PHE A 357 17.20 20.44 -13.59
C PHE A 357 17.86 21.56 -12.76
N ASN A 358 18.69 22.38 -13.39
CA ASN A 358 19.26 23.54 -12.72
C ASN A 358 18.16 24.59 -12.50
N ILE A 359 18.06 25.09 -11.26
CA ILE A 359 17.16 26.16 -10.85
C ILE A 359 18.01 27.39 -10.56
N SER A 360 17.56 28.57 -10.97
CA SER A 360 18.24 29.81 -10.59
C SER A 360 18.04 30.07 -9.09
N GLU A 361 19.06 30.58 -8.41
CA GLU A 361 18.99 30.88 -6.97
C GLU A 361 17.83 31.84 -6.63
N ARG A 362 17.48 32.73 -7.57
CA ARG A 362 16.30 33.58 -7.44
C ARG A 362 15.01 32.76 -7.38
N ARG A 363 14.81 31.85 -8.33
CA ARG A 363 13.60 31.05 -8.42
C ARG A 363 13.49 30.03 -7.29
N GLU A 364 14.61 29.47 -6.86
CA GLU A 364 14.64 28.59 -5.68
C GLU A 364 14.17 29.34 -4.41
N ARG A 365 14.62 30.59 -4.22
CA ARG A 365 14.15 31.44 -3.11
C ARG A 365 12.67 31.80 -3.22
N GLU A 366 12.19 32.17 -4.41
CA GLU A 366 10.77 32.42 -4.67
C GLU A 366 9.94 31.18 -4.32
N TYR A 367 10.39 29.99 -4.71
CA TYR A 367 9.70 28.75 -4.45
C TYR A 367 9.70 28.33 -2.97
N MET A 368 10.83 28.49 -2.27
CA MET A 368 10.88 28.28 -0.81
C MET A 368 9.89 29.20 -0.09
N GLN A 369 9.77 30.46 -0.53
CA GLN A 369 8.80 31.40 0.00
C GLN A 369 7.36 30.97 -0.31
N GLU A 370 7.06 30.51 -1.53
CA GLU A 370 5.74 29.99 -1.90
C GLU A 370 5.33 28.76 -1.07
N ILE A 371 6.25 27.82 -0.84
CA ILE A 371 6.01 26.66 0.04
C ILE A 371 5.61 27.14 1.43
N ARG A 372 6.41 28.05 2.00
CA ARG A 372 6.16 28.58 3.35
C ARG A 372 4.82 29.29 3.43
N GLU A 373 4.53 30.20 2.50
CA GLU A 373 3.26 30.94 2.45
C GLU A 373 2.06 29.99 2.30
N LYS A 374 2.17 28.96 1.47
CA LYS A 374 1.13 27.94 1.31
C LYS A 374 0.89 27.18 2.61
N ARG A 375 1.96 26.85 3.36
CA ARG A 375 1.83 26.19 4.67
C ARG A 375 1.21 27.09 5.72
N GLU A 376 1.65 28.34 5.80
CA GLU A 376 1.06 29.35 6.69
C GLU A 376 -0.45 29.52 6.38
N LYS A 377 -0.82 29.55 5.10
CA LYS A 377 -2.23 29.61 4.66
C LYS A 377 -3.02 28.37 5.06
N ILE A 378 -2.52 27.16 4.80
CA ILE A 378 -3.20 25.92 5.18
C ILE A 378 -3.43 25.86 6.70
N LEU A 379 -2.43 26.23 7.49
CA LEU A 379 -2.55 26.25 8.95
C LEU A 379 -3.60 27.26 9.42
N LYS A 380 -3.62 28.44 8.82
CA LYS A 380 -4.63 29.48 9.08
C LYS A 380 -6.05 29.01 8.71
N ASP A 381 -6.21 28.40 7.55
CA ASP A 381 -7.50 27.89 7.08
C ASP A 381 -8.02 26.77 7.98
N LYS A 382 -7.15 25.83 8.40
CA LYS A 382 -7.49 24.77 9.37
C LYS A 382 -7.93 25.35 10.72
N GLU A 383 -7.24 26.35 11.23
CA GLU A 383 -7.61 26.99 12.49
C GLU A 383 -8.93 27.75 12.37
N GLN A 384 -9.16 28.48 11.28
CA GLN A 384 -10.44 29.14 11.03
C GLN A 384 -11.59 28.13 10.93
N LEU A 385 -11.37 26.99 10.29
CA LEU A 385 -12.35 25.91 10.21
C LEU A 385 -12.62 25.32 11.60
N ALA A 386 -11.58 24.96 12.36
CA ALA A 386 -11.71 24.45 13.71
C ALA A 386 -12.42 25.44 14.65
N GLU A 387 -12.18 26.74 14.49
CA GLU A 387 -12.87 27.78 15.26
C GLU A 387 -14.35 27.90 14.86
N ARG A 388 -14.66 27.82 13.56
CA ARG A 388 -16.05 27.77 13.08
C ARG A 388 -16.76 26.53 13.60
N GLU A 389 -16.10 25.37 13.60
CA GLU A 389 -16.62 24.12 14.16
C GLU A 389 -16.84 24.24 15.67
N ARG A 390 -15.90 24.80 16.43
CA ARG A 390 -16.05 25.04 17.87
C ARG A 390 -17.25 25.94 18.18
N ARG A 391 -17.44 27.02 17.40
CA ARG A 391 -18.62 27.90 17.52
C ARG A 391 -19.90 27.18 17.13
N ALA A 392 -19.86 26.35 16.08
CA ALA A 392 -21.01 25.56 15.65
C ALA A 392 -21.40 24.52 16.72
N GLN A 393 -20.44 23.80 17.31
CA GLN A 393 -20.66 22.85 18.41
C GLN A 393 -21.21 23.54 19.66
N SER A 394 -20.69 24.73 19.99
CA SER A 394 -21.19 25.54 21.11
C SER A 394 -22.64 26.00 20.90
N ARG A 395 -23.04 26.24 19.65
CA ARG A 395 -24.44 26.51 19.28
C ARG A 395 -25.28 25.23 19.28
N GLN A 396 -24.72 24.11 18.80
CA GLN A 396 -25.42 22.83 18.71
C GLN A 396 -25.77 22.23 20.07
N SER A 397 -24.93 22.42 21.10
CA SER A 397 -25.29 21.98 22.46
C SER A 397 -26.52 22.69 23.03
N LYS A 398 -26.97 23.78 22.38
CA LYS A 398 -28.18 24.55 22.72
C LYS A 398 -29.34 24.36 21.72
N THR A 399 -29.15 23.65 20.61
CA THR A 399 -30.21 23.46 19.61
C THR A 399 -31.03 22.20 19.86
N ASP A 400 -32.35 22.39 19.85
CA ASP A 400 -33.39 21.37 19.97
C ASP A 400 -33.19 20.22 18.95
N PRO A 401 -33.31 18.93 19.35
CA PRO A 401 -33.33 17.77 18.44
C PRO A 401 -34.33 17.90 17.27
N HIS A 402 -35.34 18.78 17.35
CA HIS A 402 -36.28 19.06 16.26
C HIS A 402 -35.77 20.04 15.18
N GLY A 403 -34.56 20.57 15.31
CA GLY A 403 -34.00 21.54 14.35
C GLY A 403 -33.94 21.02 12.91
N LYS A 404 -33.54 19.76 12.69
CA LYS A 404 -33.50 19.15 11.34
C LYS A 404 -34.90 18.91 10.76
N GLU A 405 -35.88 18.60 11.60
CA GLU A 405 -37.27 18.41 11.17
C GLU A 405 -37.87 19.75 10.71
N LYS A 406 -37.57 20.83 11.43
CA LYS A 406 -37.96 22.19 11.03
C LYS A 406 -37.31 22.62 9.72
N LEU A 407 -36.03 22.31 9.51
CA LEU A 407 -35.34 22.59 8.24
C LEU A 407 -35.94 21.81 7.07
N PHE A 408 -36.32 20.56 7.28
CA PHE A 408 -37.01 19.76 6.26
C PHE A 408 -38.39 20.32 5.89
N ILE A 409 -39.15 20.75 6.89
CA ILE A 409 -40.47 21.40 6.68
C ILE A 409 -40.32 22.73 5.93
N MET A 410 -39.26 23.49 6.22
CA MET A 410 -38.94 24.77 5.57
C MET A 410 -38.30 24.61 4.17
N ASN A 411 -38.26 23.39 3.63
CA ASN A 411 -37.63 23.06 2.35
C ASN A 411 -36.13 23.45 2.26
N LEU A 412 -35.42 23.33 3.38
CA LEU A 412 -33.95 23.54 3.45
C LEU A 412 -33.19 22.21 3.52
N LEU A 413 -33.91 21.09 3.60
CA LEU A 413 -33.39 19.73 3.48
C LEU A 413 -34.29 18.96 2.52
N ASP A 414 -33.72 18.34 1.50
CA ASP A 414 -34.48 17.60 0.48
C ASP A 414 -34.92 16.22 0.96
N GLN A 415 -34.17 15.65 1.91
CA GLN A 415 -34.42 14.33 2.49
C GLN A 415 -35.05 14.44 3.88
N CYS A 416 -36.03 13.58 4.14
CA CYS A 416 -36.60 13.44 5.47
C CYS A 416 -35.51 13.03 6.48
N PRO A 417 -35.31 13.78 7.58
CA PRO A 417 -34.25 13.48 8.56
C PRO A 417 -34.48 12.19 9.35
N ARG A 418 -35.68 11.58 9.27
CA ARG A 418 -36.00 10.31 9.94
C ARG A 418 -35.79 9.10 9.03
N CYS A 419 -36.35 9.11 7.82
CA CYS A 419 -36.37 7.94 6.94
C CYS A 419 -35.58 8.10 5.63
N GLY A 420 -35.05 9.30 5.35
CA GLY A 420 -34.24 9.57 4.15
C GLY A 420 -35.01 9.60 2.84
N GLU A 421 -36.34 9.69 2.89
CA GLU A 421 -37.21 9.81 1.70
C GLU A 421 -37.08 11.22 1.11
N GLU A 422 -36.78 11.29 -0.18
CA GLU A 422 -36.75 12.53 -0.97
C GLU A 422 -38.18 12.90 -1.35
N MET A 423 -38.50 14.19 -1.22
CA MET A 423 -39.82 14.70 -1.57
C MET A 423 -39.71 15.50 -2.85
N ASP A 424 -40.37 15.03 -3.91
CA ASP A 424 -40.42 15.73 -5.20
C ASP A 424 -41.26 17.02 -5.15
N GLU A 425 -42.07 17.20 -4.09
CA GLU A 425 -43.02 18.30 -3.96
C GLU A 425 -42.62 19.27 -2.82
N ASP A 426 -42.40 20.53 -3.19
CA ASP A 426 -41.89 21.61 -2.33
C ASP A 426 -42.97 22.28 -1.46
N SER A 427 -43.96 21.51 -1.01
CA SER A 427 -45.05 22.01 -0.17
C SER A 427 -44.78 21.74 1.31
N PHE A 428 -44.93 22.80 2.12
CA PHE A 428 -44.84 22.74 3.58
C PHE A 428 -45.77 21.65 4.15
N ASP A 429 -47.03 21.61 3.68
CA ASP A 429 -48.05 20.72 4.21
C ASP A 429 -47.72 19.24 3.92
N VAL A 430 -47.17 18.96 2.74
CA VAL A 430 -46.78 17.61 2.31
C VAL A 430 -45.61 17.11 3.17
N ARG A 431 -44.59 17.94 3.37
CA ARG A 431 -43.41 17.63 4.21
C ARG A 431 -43.76 17.49 5.70
N PHE A 432 -44.64 18.36 6.21
CA PHE A 432 -45.15 18.28 7.58
C PHE A 432 -45.97 17.00 7.82
N ASN A 433 -46.89 16.66 6.91
CA ASN A 433 -47.70 15.44 6.99
C ASN A 433 -46.84 14.18 6.89
N HIS A 434 -45.82 14.19 6.03
CA HIS A 434 -44.83 13.11 5.95
C HIS A 434 -44.13 12.89 7.31
N LEU A 435 -43.58 13.95 7.92
CA LEU A 435 -42.90 13.83 9.24
C LEU A 435 -43.83 13.29 10.33
N LYS A 436 -45.10 13.73 10.33
CA LYS A 436 -46.11 13.26 11.28
C LYS A 436 -46.44 11.76 11.09
N GLY A 437 -46.47 11.29 9.84
CA GLY A 437 -46.71 9.88 9.50
C GLY A 437 -45.46 8.98 9.51
N CYS A 438 -44.26 9.57 9.55
CA CYS A 438 -42.99 8.85 9.43
C CYS A 438 -42.64 8.06 10.70
N THR A 439 -43.18 6.85 10.80
CA THR A 439 -43.00 5.91 11.93
C THR A 439 -42.44 4.55 11.51
N ASN A 440 -42.11 4.37 10.23
CA ASN A 440 -41.60 3.11 9.70
C ASN A 440 -40.18 2.82 10.24
N LYS A 441 -40.11 1.98 11.28
CA LYS A 441 -38.86 1.60 11.96
C LYS A 441 -37.80 1.01 11.02
N ALA A 442 -38.23 0.25 9.99
CA ALA A 442 -37.30 -0.38 9.06
C ALA A 442 -36.64 0.66 8.14
N LYS A 443 -37.42 1.58 7.56
CA LYS A 443 -36.88 2.69 6.76
C LYS A 443 -35.97 3.61 7.60
N ILE A 444 -36.39 3.93 8.83
CA ILE A 444 -35.60 4.76 9.75
C ILE A 444 -34.25 4.09 10.09
N ALA A 445 -34.26 2.80 10.42
CA ALA A 445 -33.03 2.06 10.72
C ALA A 445 -32.11 1.94 9.49
N ALA A 446 -32.67 1.71 8.30
CA ALA A 446 -31.90 1.65 7.05
C ALA A 446 -31.25 3.00 6.72
N TYR A 447 -31.96 4.11 6.90
CA TYR A 447 -31.41 5.45 6.69
C TYR A 447 -30.34 5.81 7.72
N ALA A 448 -30.56 5.50 8.99
CA ALA A 448 -29.56 5.70 10.05
C ALA A 448 -28.28 4.89 9.76
N LYS A 449 -28.41 3.67 9.24
CA LYS A 449 -27.28 2.85 8.79
C LYS A 449 -26.55 3.51 7.61
N ARG A 450 -27.27 3.96 6.58
CA ARG A 450 -26.70 4.66 5.41
C ARG A 450 -25.91 5.90 5.82
N LEU A 451 -26.47 6.73 6.69
CA LEU A 451 -25.80 7.92 7.22
C LEU A 451 -24.51 7.59 7.98
N LYS A 452 -24.52 6.49 8.74
CA LYS A 452 -23.33 6.04 9.47
C LYS A 452 -22.24 5.57 8.52
N GLU A 453 -22.59 4.78 7.50
CA GLU A 453 -21.63 4.31 6.48
C GLU A 453 -21.04 5.47 5.67
N GLU A 454 -21.87 6.45 5.29
CA GLU A 454 -21.42 7.66 4.59
C GLU A 454 -20.49 8.52 5.46
N GLN A 455 -20.83 8.69 6.74
CA GLN A 455 -19.98 9.39 7.71
C GLN A 455 -18.64 8.67 7.90
N GLU A 456 -18.65 7.34 8.06
CA GLU A 456 -17.42 6.53 8.17
C GLU A 456 -16.56 6.62 6.91
N ALA A 457 -17.16 6.61 5.72
CA ALA A 457 -16.46 6.77 4.44
C ALA A 457 -15.86 8.18 4.29
N SER A 458 -16.61 9.22 4.66
CA SER A 458 -16.13 10.61 4.68
C SER A 458 -14.99 10.80 5.67
N ASP A 459 -15.10 10.26 6.88
CA ASP A 459 -14.06 10.31 7.91
C ASP A 459 -12.80 9.52 7.49
N ALA A 460 -12.97 8.37 6.82
CA ALA A 460 -11.85 7.60 6.27
C ALA A 460 -11.11 8.39 5.17
N LYS A 461 -11.85 9.07 4.28
CA LYS A 461 -11.27 9.94 3.25
C LYS A 461 -10.52 11.13 3.86
N ARG A 462 -11.11 11.78 4.88
CA ARG A 462 -10.46 12.90 5.59
C ARG A 462 -9.16 12.46 6.26
N LYS A 463 -9.16 11.31 6.95
CA LYS A 463 -7.95 10.74 7.58
C LYS A 463 -6.84 10.45 6.57
N LEU A 464 -7.18 9.93 5.40
CA LEU A 464 -6.21 9.67 4.34
C LEU A 464 -5.58 10.98 3.84
N GLN A 465 -6.40 12.01 3.60
CA GLN A 465 -5.92 13.34 3.20
C GLN A 465 -5.04 13.98 4.27
N GLU A 466 -5.42 13.89 5.55
CA GLU A 466 -4.61 14.37 6.67
C GLU A 466 -3.24 13.68 6.73
N MET A 467 -3.20 12.37 6.50
CA MET A 467 -1.94 11.62 6.45
C MET A 467 -1.05 12.06 5.27
N GLU A 468 -1.61 12.27 4.09
CA GLU A 468 -0.87 12.75 2.92
C GLU A 468 -0.30 14.16 3.19
N GLU A 469 -1.12 15.05 3.75
CA GLU A 469 -0.69 16.40 4.13
C GLU A 469 0.41 16.38 5.20
N GLU A 470 0.35 15.46 6.17
CA GLU A 470 1.42 15.26 7.17
C GLU A 470 2.73 14.86 6.50
N VAL A 471 2.73 13.89 5.57
CA VAL A 471 3.95 13.49 4.86
C VAL A 471 4.51 14.66 4.06
N GLN A 472 3.65 15.38 3.33
CA GLN A 472 4.06 16.54 2.54
C GLN A 472 4.63 17.66 3.41
N ASN A 473 4.08 17.87 4.62
CA ASN A 473 4.52 18.92 5.52
C ASN A 473 5.91 18.63 6.11
N ILE A 474 6.22 17.37 6.44
CA ILE A 474 7.59 16.98 6.85
C ILE A 474 8.57 17.23 5.70
N GLN A 475 8.27 16.75 4.50
CA GLN A 475 9.13 16.92 3.32
C GLN A 475 9.37 18.40 2.99
N SER A 476 8.33 19.23 3.11
CA SER A 476 8.45 20.68 2.93
C SER A 476 9.37 21.32 3.98
N TRP A 477 9.25 20.91 5.25
CA TRP A 477 10.08 21.42 6.34
C TRP A 477 11.55 20.98 6.21
N GLU A 478 11.80 19.73 5.83
CA GLU A 478 13.16 19.23 5.53
C GLU A 478 13.79 20.01 4.38
N TYR A 479 13.03 20.26 3.30
CA TYR A 479 13.49 21.04 2.16
C TYR A 479 13.83 22.50 2.49
N LEU A 480 13.11 23.13 3.42
CA LEU A 480 13.43 24.46 3.94
C LEU A 480 14.67 24.48 4.87
N GLY A 481 15.32 23.33 5.05
CA GLY A 481 16.53 23.14 5.83
C GLY A 481 16.28 22.63 7.24
N GLY A 482 15.08 22.16 7.56
CA GLY A 482 14.76 21.55 8.86
C GLY A 482 15.01 22.49 10.04
N LYS A 483 14.79 23.80 9.84
CA LYS A 483 15.12 24.84 10.82
C LYS A 483 14.21 24.77 12.03
N THR A 484 14.77 25.07 13.21
CA THR A 484 14.02 25.16 14.47
C THR A 484 12.98 26.28 14.43
N SER A 485 13.27 27.40 13.75
CA SER A 485 12.36 28.55 13.60
C SER A 485 11.04 28.24 12.90
N GLU A 486 10.98 27.16 12.10
CA GLU A 486 9.81 26.76 11.33
C GLU A 486 9.04 25.60 11.97
N MET A 487 9.47 25.10 13.14
CA MET A 487 8.83 23.96 13.82
C MET A 487 7.36 24.22 14.20
N TRP A 488 6.95 25.48 14.36
CA TRP A 488 5.55 25.83 14.60
C TRP A 488 4.63 25.50 13.42
N LEU A 489 5.15 25.28 12.21
CA LEU A 489 4.40 24.82 11.03
C LEU A 489 4.10 23.31 11.08
N LEU A 490 4.76 22.55 11.94
CA LEU A 490 4.51 21.12 12.11
C LEU A 490 3.23 20.86 12.91
N SER A 491 2.56 19.76 12.61
CA SER A 491 1.42 19.27 13.39
C SER A 491 1.88 18.68 14.72
N GLU A 492 0.96 18.55 15.66
CA GLU A 492 1.23 17.95 16.95
C GLU A 492 1.67 16.48 16.82
N ASN A 493 1.04 15.71 15.95
CA ASN A 493 1.40 14.32 15.67
C ASN A 493 2.84 14.19 15.17
N GLN A 494 3.26 15.09 14.28
CA GLN A 494 4.64 15.12 13.78
C GLN A 494 5.63 15.42 14.89
N LEU A 495 5.33 16.40 15.74
CA LEU A 495 6.18 16.75 16.88
C LEU A 495 6.27 15.61 17.90
N ARG A 496 5.18 14.87 18.14
CA ARG A 496 5.19 13.66 18.98
C ARG A 496 6.11 12.58 18.41
N LYS A 497 5.98 12.27 17.12
CA LYS A 497 6.89 11.33 16.42
C LYS A 497 8.35 11.77 16.49
N MET A 498 8.63 13.08 16.37
CA MET A 498 9.98 13.63 16.53
C MET A 498 10.49 13.50 17.97
N CYS A 499 9.65 13.73 18.97
CA CYS A 499 10.02 13.48 20.37
C CYS A 499 10.38 12.02 20.59
N GLU A 500 9.56 11.09 20.09
CA GLU A 500 9.80 9.65 20.17
C GLU A 500 11.13 9.25 19.52
N SER A 501 11.43 9.78 18.31
CA SER A 501 12.71 9.50 17.63
C SER A 501 13.93 9.99 18.44
N TYR A 502 13.78 11.08 19.18
CA TYR A 502 14.83 11.60 20.07
C TYR A 502 14.78 11.00 21.48
N LYS A 503 13.91 10.02 21.74
CA LYS A 503 13.68 9.43 23.08
C LYS A 503 13.29 10.49 24.13
N LEU A 504 12.59 11.53 23.70
CA LEU A 504 12.01 12.56 24.55
C LEU A 504 10.57 12.19 24.90
N ASP A 505 10.07 12.72 26.02
CA ASP A 505 8.66 12.60 26.35
C ASP A 505 7.80 13.21 25.22
N GLY A 506 6.79 12.46 24.79
CA GLY A 506 5.87 12.83 23.73
C GLY A 506 4.52 13.37 24.25
N THR A 507 4.33 13.56 25.56
CA THR A 507 3.07 14.09 26.12
C THR A 507 3.00 15.63 26.09
N GLY A 508 1.87 16.25 26.45
CA GLY A 508 1.74 17.71 26.57
C GLY A 508 1.20 18.43 25.33
N SER A 509 1.20 19.76 25.39
CA SER A 509 0.69 20.63 24.31
C SER A 509 1.72 20.87 23.21
N LYS A 510 1.26 21.38 22.05
CA LYS A 510 2.12 21.64 20.89
C LYS A 510 3.32 22.52 21.22
N GLU A 511 3.13 23.60 21.98
CA GLU A 511 4.22 24.49 22.39
C GLU A 511 5.24 23.81 23.32
N GLU A 512 4.81 22.90 24.19
CA GLU A 512 5.69 22.17 25.10
C GLU A 512 6.53 21.13 24.36
N LEU A 513 5.93 20.48 23.34
CA LEU A 513 6.63 19.56 22.44
C LEU A 513 7.71 20.29 21.65
N ILE A 514 7.37 21.42 21.03
CA ILE A 514 8.35 22.26 20.30
C ILE A 514 9.48 22.68 21.23
N ALA A 515 9.18 23.21 22.42
CA ALA A 515 10.19 23.66 23.36
C ALA A 515 11.12 22.51 23.83
N ARG A 516 10.63 21.28 23.94
CA ARG A 516 11.46 20.10 24.23
C ARG A 516 12.40 19.77 23.08
N VAL A 517 11.88 19.68 21.86
CA VAL A 517 12.70 19.34 20.68
C VAL A 517 13.76 20.42 20.41
N VAL A 518 13.39 21.70 20.49
CA VAL A 518 14.34 22.82 20.30
C VAL A 518 15.43 22.81 21.36
N ARG A 519 15.10 22.58 22.64
CA ARG A 519 16.11 22.44 23.71
C ARG A 519 17.07 21.28 23.44
N HIS A 520 16.55 20.13 23.02
CA HIS A 520 17.39 18.98 22.69
C HIS A 520 18.33 19.26 21.52
N ARG A 521 17.81 19.83 20.42
CA ARG A 521 18.64 20.19 19.25
C ARG A 521 19.71 21.21 19.58
N ASN A 522 19.35 22.28 20.31
CA ASN A 522 20.32 23.28 20.76
C ASN A 522 21.41 22.67 21.66
N ALA A 523 21.06 21.69 22.51
CA ALA A 523 22.02 20.98 23.35
C ALA A 523 22.96 20.08 22.53
N LEU A 524 22.45 19.41 21.50
CA LEU A 524 23.28 18.63 20.56
C LEU A 524 24.23 19.54 19.77
N ASP A 525 23.75 20.65 19.25
CA ASP A 525 24.58 21.62 18.52
C ASP A 525 25.67 22.21 19.43
N SER A 526 25.33 22.50 20.69
CA SER A 526 26.30 22.97 21.68
C SER A 526 27.36 21.91 22.01
N LYS A 527 26.98 20.63 22.08
CA LYS A 527 27.93 19.51 22.29
C LYS A 527 28.83 19.28 21.09
N ARG A 528 28.28 19.37 19.86
CA ARG A 528 29.04 19.25 18.60
C ARG A 528 30.06 20.38 18.43
N MET A 529 29.80 21.55 19.00
CA MET A 529 30.73 22.69 18.99
C MET A 529 31.81 22.59 20.10
N LEU A 530 31.65 21.73 21.10
CA LEU A 530 32.62 21.57 22.19
C LEU A 530 33.86 20.76 21.79
N THR A 531 33.82 20.03 20.68
CA THR A 531 34.96 19.24 20.17
C THR A 531 35.96 20.08 19.35
N ASP A 532 35.64 21.35 19.07
CA ASP A 532 36.57 22.33 18.49
C ASP A 532 37.30 23.12 19.61
N GLY A 533 38.18 22.45 20.34
CA GLY A 533 39.38 23.01 20.98
C GLY A 533 39.29 24.28 21.85
N GLY A 534 38.16 24.58 22.49
CA GLY A 534 38.01 25.72 23.41
C GLY A 534 37.76 25.28 24.85
N GLU A 535 38.61 25.74 25.79
CA GLU A 535 38.59 25.39 27.21
C GLU A 535 37.19 25.45 27.87
N ALA A 536 37.01 24.55 28.84
CA ALA A 536 35.81 24.36 29.65
C ALA A 536 35.40 25.62 30.42
N GLY A 537 34.61 26.47 29.78
CA GLY A 537 33.76 27.49 30.39
C GLY A 537 32.29 27.20 30.09
N ALA A 538 31.41 27.47 31.05
CA ALA A 538 29.95 27.26 30.94
C ALA A 538 29.39 27.65 29.55
N PRO A 539 28.42 26.89 29.00
CA PRO A 539 27.93 27.10 27.64
C PRO A 539 27.45 28.55 27.50
N PRO A 540 28.07 29.38 26.63
CA PRO A 540 27.51 30.68 26.34
C PRO A 540 26.17 30.41 25.66
N SER A 541 25.07 30.81 26.30
CA SER A 541 23.76 30.86 25.66
C SER A 541 23.83 31.89 24.54
N LYS A 542 24.39 31.52 23.39
CA LYS A 542 24.40 32.36 22.20
C LYS A 542 22.94 32.51 21.82
N LYS A 543 22.35 33.64 22.19
CA LYS A 543 20.97 33.98 21.84
C LYS A 543 20.88 33.85 20.32
N MET A 544 20.03 32.94 19.87
CA MET A 544 19.78 32.71 18.45
C MET A 544 19.44 34.07 17.81
N LYS A 545 20.22 34.49 16.82
CA LYS A 545 19.99 35.77 16.13
C LYS A 545 18.79 35.57 15.20
N ILE A 546 17.63 36.04 15.62
CA ILE A 546 16.38 35.96 14.84
C ILE A 546 16.44 37.03 13.77
N THR A 547 16.25 36.66 12.51
CA THR A 547 16.12 37.63 11.41
C THR A 547 14.65 37.91 11.11
N LEU A 548 14.36 39.05 10.49
CA LEU A 548 12.99 39.40 10.06
C LEU A 548 12.41 38.38 9.07
N GLN A 549 13.27 37.66 8.32
CA GLN A 549 12.87 36.59 7.41
C GLN A 549 12.42 35.32 8.14
N ASP A 550 12.85 35.12 9.40
CA ASP A 550 12.44 33.96 10.19
C ASP A 550 11.06 34.15 10.82
N LEU A 551 10.60 35.40 10.98
CA LEU A 551 9.29 35.68 11.56
C LEU A 551 8.14 35.42 10.56
N PRO A 552 6.98 34.92 11.05
CA PRO A 552 5.77 34.84 10.24
C PRO A 552 5.35 36.23 9.75
N LYS A 553 4.90 36.36 8.50
CA LYS A 553 4.40 37.64 7.96
C LYS A 553 3.09 38.09 8.64
N ASN A 554 2.38 37.16 9.27
CA ASN A 554 1.01 37.32 9.72
C ASN A 554 0.85 37.29 11.25
N LEU A 555 1.89 37.67 12.01
CA LEU A 555 1.93 37.68 13.49
C LEU A 555 0.65 38.25 14.12
N GLU A 556 0.15 39.36 13.61
CA GLU A 556 -1.05 40.04 14.10
C GLU A 556 -2.34 39.25 13.91
N SER A 557 -2.38 38.33 12.94
CA SER A 557 -3.56 37.49 12.68
C SER A 557 -3.52 36.15 13.41
N MET A 558 -2.38 35.79 14.00
CA MET A 558 -2.18 34.49 14.66
C MET A 558 -2.91 34.43 16.01
N SER A 559 -3.32 33.23 16.40
CA SER A 559 -3.89 32.99 17.74
C SER A 559 -2.81 33.02 18.82
N LEU A 560 -3.23 33.18 20.07
CA LEU A 560 -2.30 33.16 21.23
C LEU A 560 -1.50 31.85 21.28
N THR A 561 -2.14 30.72 20.99
CA THR A 561 -1.50 29.40 20.99
C THR A 561 -0.43 29.29 19.89
N GLN A 562 -0.72 29.80 18.69
CA GLN A 562 0.26 29.84 17.61
C GLN A 562 1.45 30.73 17.94
N LEU A 563 1.22 31.91 18.52
CA LEU A 563 2.29 32.80 18.96
C LEU A 563 3.18 32.15 20.03
N LYS A 564 2.59 31.38 20.96
CA LYS A 564 3.36 30.56 21.92
C LYS A 564 4.21 29.50 21.22
N CYS A 565 3.68 28.84 20.18
CA CYS A 565 4.44 27.87 19.38
C CYS A 565 5.60 28.53 18.62
N VAL A 566 5.40 29.75 18.09
CA VAL A 566 6.46 30.54 17.44
C VAL A 566 7.55 30.87 18.46
N CYS A 567 7.20 31.37 19.65
CA CYS A 567 8.18 31.60 20.71
C CYS A 567 8.95 30.32 21.07
N ALA A 568 8.25 29.19 21.24
CA ALA A 568 8.87 27.91 21.53
C ALA A 568 9.85 27.46 20.43
N SER A 569 9.54 27.72 19.16
CA SER A 569 10.39 27.42 17.99
C SER A 569 11.73 28.16 18.04
N PHE A 570 11.74 29.35 18.61
CA PHE A 570 12.94 30.15 18.85
C PHE A 570 13.58 29.89 20.22
N GLY A 571 13.06 28.95 21.02
CA GLY A 571 13.56 28.67 22.36
C GLY A 571 13.25 29.78 23.38
N ILE A 572 12.22 30.58 23.15
CA ILE A 572 11.80 31.71 23.99
C ILE A 572 10.62 31.31 24.85
N THR A 573 10.63 31.68 26.13
CA THR A 573 9.45 31.56 27.00
C THR A 573 8.43 32.65 26.64
N PRO A 574 7.20 32.27 26.23
CA PRO A 574 6.19 33.24 25.82
C PRO A 574 5.60 33.99 27.01
N LYS A 575 5.25 35.27 26.80
CA LYS A 575 4.42 36.04 27.74
C LYS A 575 2.94 35.62 27.65
N ASN A 576 2.12 36.09 28.59
CA ASN A 576 0.72 35.63 28.73
C ASN A 576 -0.27 36.25 27.74
N THR A 577 0.03 37.42 27.17
CA THR A 577 -0.87 38.15 26.25
C THR A 577 -0.28 38.27 24.86
N LYS A 578 -1.16 38.32 23.85
CA LYS A 578 -0.79 38.39 22.43
C LYS A 578 0.15 39.57 22.13
N ASP A 579 -0.25 40.78 22.50
CA ASP A 579 0.53 41.99 22.24
C ASP A 579 1.91 41.93 22.91
N ARG A 580 1.98 41.35 24.11
CA ARG A 580 3.26 41.19 24.82
C ARG A 580 4.18 40.17 24.14
N ILE A 581 3.63 39.13 23.52
CA ILE A 581 4.41 38.17 22.73
C ILE A 581 4.92 38.82 21.44
N ILE A 582 4.05 39.55 20.72
CA ILE A 582 4.42 40.24 19.48
C ILE A 582 5.55 41.23 19.76
N ASN A 583 5.36 42.11 20.75
CA ASN A 583 6.39 43.06 21.18
C ASN A 583 7.70 42.36 21.59
N GLN A 584 7.62 41.17 22.22
CA GLN A 584 8.79 40.39 22.59
C GLN A 584 9.55 39.85 21.36
N LEU A 585 8.84 39.37 20.34
CA LEU A 585 9.43 38.89 19.10
C LEU A 585 10.05 40.04 18.30
N GLU A 586 9.35 41.17 18.19
CA GLU A 586 9.85 42.38 17.52
C GLU A 586 11.09 42.94 18.21
N THR A 587 11.09 43.01 19.55
CA THR A 587 12.26 43.45 20.33
C THR A 587 13.49 42.56 20.08
N LEU A 588 13.27 41.26 19.82
CA LEU A 588 14.37 40.33 19.56
C LEU A 588 14.94 40.48 18.14
N VAL A 589 14.15 40.96 17.18
CA VAL A 589 14.59 41.20 15.80
C VAL A 589 15.19 42.59 15.62
N HIS A 590 14.54 43.62 16.15
CA HIS A 590 14.95 45.02 15.98
C HIS A 590 15.89 45.52 17.10
N GLY A 591 16.07 44.76 18.18
CA GLY A 591 16.71 45.26 19.40
C GLY A 591 15.77 46.15 20.21
N LYS A 592 16.30 46.79 21.27
CA LYS A 592 15.54 47.75 22.11
C LYS A 592 15.28 49.10 21.43
N GLU A 593 15.37 49.20 20.10
CA GLU A 593 14.93 50.41 19.41
C GLU A 593 13.42 50.34 19.19
N GLN A 594 12.71 51.18 19.92
CA GLN A 594 11.29 51.44 19.71
C GLN A 594 11.08 51.83 18.25
N MET A 595 10.26 51.07 17.51
CA MET A 595 9.58 51.66 16.36
C MET A 595 8.76 52.84 16.89
N LEU A 596 9.09 54.03 16.40
CA LEU A 596 8.25 55.21 16.49
C LEU A 596 6.87 54.83 15.93
N GLN A 597 5.94 54.50 16.83
CA GLN A 597 4.53 54.52 16.48
C GLN A 597 4.25 55.96 16.06
N ILE A 598 3.93 56.15 14.78
CA ILE A 598 3.31 57.38 14.30
C ILE A 598 1.96 57.41 15.01
N THR A 599 1.91 58.10 16.15
CA THR A 599 0.65 58.46 16.78
C THR A 599 -0.02 59.44 15.83
N ASP A 600 -1.07 59.00 15.15
CA ASP A 600 -2.00 59.92 14.52
C ASP A 600 -2.48 60.89 15.60
N GLY A 601 -2.09 62.14 15.42
CA GLY A 601 -2.49 63.25 16.27
C GLY A 601 -3.99 63.46 16.15
N SER A 602 -4.76 62.79 17.00
CA SER A 602 -6.13 63.19 17.31
C SER A 602 -6.32 63.28 18.83
N GLY A 603 -5.62 64.24 19.42
CA GLY A 603 -5.96 64.77 20.73
C GLY A 603 -7.21 65.65 20.61
N LYS A 604 -8.36 65.13 21.04
CA LYS A 604 -9.53 65.93 21.48
C LYS A 604 -10.31 65.17 22.58
N LYS A 605 -9.86 65.36 23.82
CA LYS A 605 -10.59 65.90 24.98
C LYS A 605 -10.01 65.35 26.27
#